data_AF-A0A0K8JAI8-F1
#
_entry.id   AF-A0A0K8JAI8-F1
#
_cell.length_a   1.000
_cell.length_b   1.000
_cell.length_c   1.000
_cell.angle_alpha   90.00
_cell.angle_beta   90.00
_cell.angle_gamma   90.00
#
_symmetry.space_group_name_H-M   'P 1'
#
loop_
_entity.id
_entity.type
_entity.pdbx_description
1 polymer ?
#
loop_
_entity_poly.entity_id
_entity_poly.type
_entity_poly.pdbx_seq_one_letter_code
_entity_poly.pdbx_strand_id
1 'polypeptide(L)'
;MKKSVDILGLQVISITEGKELGIVKGLVINSGEGKVAALIIDDGKWYLGAKLLPFGTIAGIGEYAVTVESSNEVQSVSTAPDYEKLLAADIKIIDTKIVTKTGRILGKVKEFNIDESGKIVSCDFEDMKNETVTLAAERVITFGKEVTVITENEETVVKPATAAVIPPSTVAPPKPPVQETAVATATSTRTIPPAPAKPAEAPANANEKPPEETEKKFDDKHRKYLLGKKASRRIETDNGVVIVEQGGEITEEVLQKAKLAGKFVELSMNIQ
;
A
#
# COMPACT_ATOMS: atom_id res chain seq x y z
N MET A 1 3.76 20.52 -0.79
CA MET A 1 4.81 19.49 -1.04
C MET A 1 4.56 18.32 -0.11
N LYS A 2 4.66 17.08 -0.61
CA LYS A 2 4.48 15.81 0.12
C LYS A 2 5.69 14.92 -0.14
N LYS A 3 6.11 14.10 0.82
CA LYS A 3 7.13 13.05 0.59
C LYS A 3 6.48 11.84 -0.07
N SER A 4 7.27 11.02 -0.75
CA SER A 4 6.74 9.79 -1.35
C SER A 4 6.35 8.76 -0.27
N VAL A 5 7.09 8.68 0.84
CA VAL A 5 6.68 7.89 2.02
C VAL A 5 5.35 8.34 2.64
N ASP A 6 5.01 9.63 2.56
CA ASP A 6 3.72 10.14 3.07
C ASP A 6 2.53 9.64 2.22
N ILE A 7 2.77 9.15 1.01
CA ILE A 7 1.75 8.67 0.06
C ILE A 7 1.70 7.14 0.05
N LEU A 8 2.86 6.48 0.22
CA LEU A 8 2.97 5.03 0.30
C LEU A 8 2.27 4.48 1.54
N GLY A 9 1.42 3.47 1.36
CA GLY A 9 0.64 2.85 2.44
C GLY A 9 -0.62 3.61 2.84
N LEU A 10 -0.92 4.78 2.25
CA LEU A 10 -2.21 5.44 2.47
C LEU A 10 -3.37 4.65 1.87
N GLN A 11 -4.52 4.70 2.53
CA GLN A 11 -5.80 4.23 1.99
C GLN A 11 -6.27 5.18 0.88
N VAL A 12 -6.85 4.65 -0.18
CA VAL A 12 -7.50 5.43 -1.24
C VAL A 12 -9.01 5.40 -1.02
N ILE A 13 -9.67 6.55 -0.92
CA ILE A 13 -11.08 6.66 -0.54
C ILE A 13 -11.85 7.49 -1.57
N SER A 14 -12.98 6.96 -2.04
CA SER A 14 -13.97 7.68 -2.85
C SER A 14 -14.80 8.61 -1.97
N ILE A 15 -14.85 9.90 -2.33
CA ILE A 15 -15.62 10.93 -1.63
C ILE A 15 -17.13 10.71 -1.83
N THR A 16 -17.57 10.43 -3.06
CA THR A 16 -19.00 10.26 -3.39
C THR A 16 -19.59 8.97 -2.83
N GLU A 17 -18.82 7.89 -2.78
CA GLU A 17 -19.29 6.57 -2.31
C GLU A 17 -18.93 6.29 -0.85
N GLY A 18 -18.10 7.13 -0.21
CA GLY A 18 -17.64 6.94 1.16
C GLY A 18 -16.86 5.64 1.38
N LYS A 19 -16.15 5.15 0.34
CA LYS A 19 -15.66 3.77 0.25
C LYS A 19 -14.15 3.71 0.04
N GLU A 20 -13.49 2.84 0.79
CA GLU A 20 -12.10 2.46 0.55
C GLU A 20 -11.96 1.64 -0.75
N LEU A 21 -11.07 2.09 -1.62
CA LEU A 21 -10.79 1.52 -2.94
C LEU A 21 -9.54 0.63 -2.94
N GLY A 22 -8.73 0.68 -1.88
CA GLY A 22 -7.50 -0.07 -1.68
C GLY A 22 -6.41 0.77 -1.04
N ILE A 23 -5.18 0.24 -1.02
CA ILE A 23 -4.00 0.87 -0.40
C ILE A 23 -2.96 1.22 -1.47
N VAL A 24 -2.32 2.38 -1.37
CA VAL A 24 -1.21 2.77 -2.26
C VAL A 24 0.02 1.89 -1.98
N LYS A 25 0.38 1.03 -2.95
CA LYS A 25 1.57 0.16 -2.88
C LYS A 25 2.81 0.72 -3.57
N GLY A 26 2.67 1.72 -4.42
CA GLY A 26 3.77 2.25 -5.24
C GLY A 26 3.38 3.50 -6.02
N LEU A 27 4.37 4.17 -6.60
CA LEU A 27 4.18 5.31 -7.50
C LEU A 27 4.74 4.95 -8.88
N VAL A 28 3.99 5.27 -9.93
CA VAL A 28 4.40 5.14 -11.34
C VAL A 28 5.03 6.45 -11.78
N ILE A 29 6.25 6.39 -12.29
CA ILE A 29 7.08 7.58 -12.53
C ILE A 29 7.29 7.75 -14.04
N ASN A 30 6.94 8.93 -14.57
CA ASN A 30 7.27 9.31 -15.94
C ASN A 30 8.63 10.03 -15.96
N SER A 31 9.71 9.33 -16.32
CA SER A 31 11.04 9.95 -16.46
C SER A 31 11.11 11.00 -17.59
N GLY A 32 10.19 11.00 -18.57
CA GLY A 32 10.17 12.02 -19.62
C GLY A 32 9.70 13.38 -19.13
N GLU A 33 8.85 13.41 -18.09
CA GLU A 33 8.28 14.65 -17.53
C GLU A 33 8.77 14.97 -16.11
N GLY A 34 9.47 14.03 -15.45
CA GLY A 34 9.92 14.20 -14.06
C GLY A 34 8.76 14.26 -13.06
N LYS A 35 7.69 13.48 -13.30
CA LYS A 35 6.47 13.48 -12.48
C LYS A 35 5.95 12.08 -12.17
N VAL A 36 5.22 11.95 -11.07
CA VAL A 36 4.38 10.79 -10.78
C VAL A 36 3.19 10.83 -11.73
N ALA A 37 3.04 9.78 -12.54
CA ALA A 37 1.97 9.66 -13.53
C ALA A 37 0.70 9.00 -12.93
N ALA A 38 0.90 8.04 -12.02
CA ALA A 38 -0.17 7.34 -11.31
C ALA A 38 0.34 6.74 -9.99
N LEU A 39 -0.59 6.38 -9.10
CA LEU A 39 -0.35 5.57 -7.91
C LEU A 39 -0.81 4.13 -8.19
N ILE A 40 -0.04 3.14 -7.71
CA ILE A 40 -0.41 1.73 -7.79
C ILE A 40 -1.26 1.39 -6.56
N ILE A 41 -2.49 0.94 -6.79
CA ILE A 41 -3.46 0.57 -5.74
C ILE A 41 -3.55 -0.95 -5.64
N ASP A 42 -3.58 -1.45 -4.41
CA ASP A 42 -3.91 -2.83 -4.08
C ASP A 42 -5.21 -2.87 -3.26
N ASP A 43 -6.29 -3.42 -3.85
CA ASP A 43 -7.58 -3.65 -3.17
C ASP A 43 -7.71 -5.06 -2.58
N GLY A 44 -6.58 -5.74 -2.35
CA GLY A 44 -6.51 -7.14 -1.92
C GLY A 44 -6.78 -8.14 -3.04
N LYS A 45 -7.27 -7.69 -4.20
CA LYS A 45 -7.63 -8.52 -5.37
C LYS A 45 -6.51 -8.57 -6.40
N TRP A 46 -5.28 -8.83 -5.96
CA TRP A 46 -4.07 -8.93 -6.80
C TRP A 46 -4.23 -9.82 -8.05
N TYR A 47 -5.13 -10.80 -8.01
CA TYR A 47 -5.46 -11.71 -9.12
C TYR A 47 -6.26 -11.06 -10.26
N LEU A 48 -6.86 -9.88 -10.05
CA LEU A 48 -7.50 -9.05 -11.09
C LEU A 48 -6.50 -8.11 -11.79
N GLY A 49 -5.21 -8.22 -11.45
CA GLY A 49 -4.17 -7.32 -11.94
C GLY A 49 -3.98 -6.09 -11.03
N ALA A 50 -2.97 -5.29 -11.34
CA ALA A 50 -2.71 -4.05 -10.63
C ALA A 50 -3.72 -2.97 -11.03
N LYS A 51 -4.15 -2.17 -10.06
CA LYS A 51 -4.94 -0.96 -10.27
C LYS A 51 -4.05 0.26 -10.23
N LEU A 52 -4.41 1.25 -11.02
CA LEU A 52 -3.72 2.52 -11.17
C LEU A 52 -4.69 3.66 -10.95
N LEU A 53 -4.30 4.63 -10.13
CA LEU A 53 -4.99 5.90 -9.98
C LEU A 53 -4.13 7.00 -10.62
N PRO A 54 -4.54 7.62 -11.74
CA PRO A 54 -3.85 8.77 -12.30
C PRO A 54 -3.60 9.85 -11.25
N PHE A 55 -2.44 10.50 -11.28
CA PHE A 55 -2.16 11.54 -10.27
C PHE A 55 -3.11 12.75 -10.43
N GLY A 56 -3.51 13.08 -11.67
CA GLY A 56 -4.43 14.17 -11.96
C GLY A 56 -5.89 13.97 -11.56
N THR A 57 -6.28 12.76 -11.12
CA THR A 57 -7.62 12.44 -10.58
C THR A 57 -7.62 12.35 -9.05
N ILE A 58 -6.54 12.80 -8.39
CA ILE A 58 -6.47 12.85 -6.93
C ILE A 58 -7.09 14.18 -6.47
N ALA A 59 -8.21 14.09 -5.75
CA ALA A 59 -8.85 15.26 -5.13
C ALA A 59 -8.07 15.79 -3.93
N GLY A 60 -7.31 14.93 -3.23
CA GLY A 60 -6.44 15.35 -2.14
C GLY A 60 -5.54 14.24 -1.58
N ILE A 61 -4.40 14.64 -1.00
CA ILE A 61 -3.48 13.75 -0.29
C ILE A 61 -3.41 14.20 1.17
N GLY A 62 -4.13 13.48 2.03
CA GLY A 62 -4.20 13.75 3.47
C GLY A 62 -2.98 13.25 4.24
N GLU A 63 -3.17 13.05 5.55
CA GLU A 63 -2.22 12.37 6.45
C GLU A 63 -2.55 10.87 6.58
N TYR A 64 -3.82 10.50 6.41
CA TYR A 64 -4.33 9.13 6.61
C TYR A 64 -4.86 8.47 5.34
N ALA A 65 -5.22 9.26 4.32
CA ALA A 65 -5.81 8.78 3.08
C ALA A 65 -5.54 9.70 1.88
N VAL A 66 -5.55 9.12 0.68
CA VAL A 66 -5.68 9.80 -0.60
C VAL A 66 -7.16 9.79 -0.99
N THR A 67 -7.75 10.94 -1.31
CA THR A 67 -9.16 11.05 -1.70
C THR A 67 -9.31 11.26 -3.20
N VAL A 68 -10.31 10.60 -3.77
CA VAL A 68 -10.75 10.72 -5.19
C VAL A 68 -12.24 11.02 -5.22
N GLU A 69 -12.78 11.53 -6.32
CA GLU A 69 -14.21 11.82 -6.43
C GLU A 69 -15.03 10.52 -6.39
N SER A 70 -14.68 9.53 -7.22
CA SER A 70 -15.42 8.27 -7.42
C SER A 70 -14.50 7.08 -7.70
N SER A 71 -14.97 5.85 -7.43
CA SER A 71 -14.24 4.62 -7.74
C SER A 71 -13.90 4.43 -9.22
N ASN A 72 -14.63 5.08 -10.13
CA ASN A 72 -14.38 5.09 -11.58
C ASN A 72 -13.04 5.72 -11.99
N GLU A 73 -12.40 6.54 -11.14
CA GLU A 73 -11.09 7.13 -11.44
C GLU A 73 -9.95 6.11 -11.33
N VAL A 74 -10.18 4.99 -10.64
CA VAL A 74 -9.23 3.88 -10.53
C VAL A 74 -9.33 2.97 -11.75
N GLN A 75 -8.28 2.99 -12.58
CA GLN A 75 -8.19 2.24 -13.82
C GLN A 75 -7.40 0.94 -13.63
N SER A 76 -7.66 -0.07 -14.47
CA SER A 76 -6.83 -1.27 -14.54
C SER A 76 -5.68 -1.06 -15.53
N VAL A 77 -4.50 -1.64 -15.25
CA VAL A 77 -3.33 -1.57 -16.15
C VAL A 77 -3.70 -1.96 -17.60
N SER A 78 -4.48 -3.05 -17.76
CA SER A 78 -4.91 -3.58 -19.06
C SER A 78 -5.76 -2.63 -19.93
N THR A 79 -6.30 -1.55 -19.35
CA THR A 79 -7.13 -0.57 -20.04
C THR A 79 -6.33 0.69 -20.44
N ALA A 80 -5.10 0.83 -19.94
CA ALA A 80 -4.32 2.07 -20.04
C ALA A 80 -2.89 1.85 -20.57
N PRO A 81 -2.71 1.75 -21.90
CA PRO A 81 -1.44 1.37 -22.53
C PRO A 81 -0.31 2.38 -22.32
N ASP A 82 -0.61 3.62 -21.96
CA ASP A 82 0.41 4.61 -21.62
C ASP A 82 1.04 4.35 -20.25
N TYR A 83 0.28 3.82 -19.29
CA TYR A 83 0.86 3.37 -18.03
C TYR A 83 1.57 2.02 -18.17
N GLU A 84 1.13 1.11 -19.05
CA GLU A 84 1.87 -0.14 -19.31
C GLU A 84 3.32 0.13 -19.72
N LYS A 85 3.58 1.12 -20.57
CA LYS A 85 4.94 1.54 -20.95
C LYS A 85 5.76 2.03 -19.75
N LEU A 86 5.15 2.79 -18.85
CA LEU A 86 5.81 3.32 -17.64
C LEU A 86 6.09 2.22 -16.60
N LEU A 87 5.16 1.27 -16.45
CA LEU A 87 5.36 0.08 -15.61
C LEU A 87 6.44 -0.84 -16.20
N ALA A 88 6.45 -1.06 -17.52
CA ALA A 88 7.47 -1.86 -18.20
C ALA A 88 8.87 -1.24 -18.12
N ALA A 89 8.98 0.09 -18.08
CA ALA A 89 10.22 0.80 -17.81
C ALA A 89 10.73 0.59 -16.36
N ASP A 90 9.83 0.24 -15.42
CA ASP A 90 10.12 -0.04 -14.01
C ASP A 90 11.01 1.03 -13.35
N ILE A 91 10.73 2.30 -13.68
CA ILE A 91 11.47 3.46 -13.18
C ILE A 91 11.23 3.59 -11.68
N LYS A 92 12.32 3.57 -10.92
CA LYS A 92 12.34 3.76 -9.47
C LYS A 92 13.20 4.97 -9.16
N ILE A 93 12.85 5.69 -8.11
CA ILE A 93 13.67 6.81 -7.61
C ILE A 93 14.36 6.39 -6.32
N ILE A 94 13.57 5.96 -5.32
CA ILE A 94 14.06 5.35 -4.09
C ILE A 94 15.00 4.18 -4.42
N ASP A 95 16.08 4.05 -3.64
CA ASP A 95 17.14 3.05 -3.79
C ASP A 95 17.97 3.11 -5.09
N THR A 96 17.77 4.10 -5.97
CA THR A 96 18.67 4.29 -7.12
C THR A 96 19.99 4.95 -6.72
N LYS A 97 21.06 4.64 -7.46
CA LYS A 97 22.36 5.29 -7.30
C LYS A 97 22.32 6.66 -7.98
N ILE A 98 22.74 7.70 -7.28
CA ILE A 98 22.96 9.01 -7.91
C ILE A 98 24.33 9.01 -8.60
N VAL A 99 24.33 9.33 -9.89
CA VAL A 99 25.54 9.40 -10.72
C VAL A 99 25.61 10.75 -11.42
N THR A 100 26.76 11.39 -11.40
CA THR A 100 26.99 12.65 -12.12
C THR A 100 27.17 12.41 -13.62
N LYS A 101 27.01 13.45 -14.44
CA LYS A 101 27.38 13.40 -15.87
C LYS A 101 28.85 13.00 -16.11
N THR A 102 29.74 13.20 -15.13
CA THR A 102 31.15 12.77 -15.16
C THR A 102 31.36 11.32 -14.73
N GLY A 103 30.31 10.59 -14.33
CA GLY A 103 30.36 9.18 -13.94
C GLY A 103 30.72 8.93 -12.46
N ARG A 104 30.76 9.97 -11.62
CA ARG A 104 30.97 9.82 -10.17
C ARG A 104 29.68 9.39 -9.49
N ILE A 105 29.77 8.37 -8.64
CA ILE A 105 28.65 7.97 -7.77
C ILE A 105 28.66 8.90 -6.55
N LEU A 106 27.54 9.61 -6.31
CA LEU A 106 27.38 10.50 -5.16
C LEU A 106 26.67 9.85 -3.98
N GLY A 107 26.01 8.70 -4.16
CA GLY A 107 25.21 8.11 -3.10
C GLY A 107 24.00 7.34 -3.59
N LYS A 108 23.02 7.17 -2.70
CA LYS A 108 21.77 6.43 -2.96
C LYS A 108 20.55 7.26 -2.54
N VAL A 109 19.54 7.36 -3.40
CA VAL A 109 18.31 8.09 -3.07
C VAL A 109 17.55 7.36 -1.95
N LYS A 110 17.16 8.08 -0.90
CA LYS A 110 16.30 7.58 0.18
C LYS A 110 14.85 7.98 -0.01
N GLU A 111 14.59 9.21 -0.43
CA GLU A 111 13.27 9.81 -0.42
C GLU A 111 13.13 10.84 -1.55
N PHE A 112 11.90 11.19 -1.95
CA PHE A 112 11.66 12.31 -2.84
C PHE A 112 10.39 13.08 -2.48
N ASN A 113 10.40 14.37 -2.80
CA ASN A 113 9.35 15.33 -2.48
C ASN A 113 8.64 15.74 -3.77
N ILE A 114 7.31 15.74 -3.73
CA ILE A 114 6.40 15.94 -4.86
C ILE A 114 5.55 17.19 -4.59
N ASP A 115 5.22 17.95 -5.64
CA ASP A 115 4.24 19.05 -5.57
C ASP A 115 2.79 18.56 -5.70
N GLU A 116 1.84 19.50 -5.72
CA GLU A 116 0.40 19.23 -5.83
C GLU A 116 -0.01 18.76 -7.23
N SER A 117 0.85 18.92 -8.24
CA SER A 117 0.64 18.46 -9.62
C SER A 117 1.22 17.07 -9.91
N GLY A 118 1.93 16.49 -8.94
CA GLY A 118 2.64 15.22 -9.09
C GLY A 118 4.08 15.38 -9.58
N LYS A 119 4.58 16.60 -9.78
CA LYS A 119 5.94 16.85 -10.25
C LYS A 119 6.94 16.66 -9.11
N ILE A 120 8.05 16.00 -9.39
CA ILE A 120 9.13 15.80 -8.42
C ILE A 120 9.89 17.12 -8.27
N VAL A 121 10.00 17.62 -7.05
CA VAL A 121 10.64 18.92 -6.73
C VAL A 121 12.05 18.72 -6.19
N SER A 122 12.26 17.69 -5.38
CA SER A 122 13.58 17.34 -4.83
C SER A 122 13.68 15.87 -4.44
N CYS A 123 14.90 15.35 -4.37
CA CYS A 123 15.21 14.00 -3.89
C CYS A 123 16.20 14.11 -2.72
N ASP A 124 15.91 13.45 -1.60
CA ASP A 124 16.83 13.35 -0.47
C ASP A 124 17.64 12.04 -0.63
N PHE A 125 18.97 12.16 -0.61
CA PHE A 125 19.89 11.04 -0.84
C PHE A 125 20.96 10.94 0.24
N GLU A 126 21.53 9.74 0.40
CA GLU A 126 22.60 9.46 1.34
C GLU A 126 23.94 9.37 0.60
N ASP A 127 24.88 10.27 0.93
CA ASP A 127 26.26 10.27 0.43
C ASP A 127 27.10 9.18 1.13
N MET A 128 28.31 8.90 0.65
CA MET A 128 29.24 7.89 1.19
C MET A 128 29.60 8.10 2.67
N LYS A 129 29.30 9.27 3.25
CA LYS A 129 29.46 9.59 4.67
C LYS A 129 28.23 9.26 5.53
N ASN A 130 27.16 8.73 4.94
CA ASN A 130 25.82 8.61 5.52
C ASN A 130 25.17 9.96 5.90
N GLU A 131 25.60 11.05 5.28
CA GLU A 131 24.96 12.37 5.42
C GLU A 131 23.79 12.46 4.42
N THR A 132 22.63 12.95 4.88
CA THR A 132 21.46 13.16 4.02
C THR A 132 21.57 14.51 3.33
N VAL A 133 21.63 14.48 1.99
CA VAL A 133 21.76 15.65 1.13
C VAL A 133 20.49 15.78 0.28
N THR A 134 19.88 16.97 0.29
CA THR A 134 18.73 17.28 -0.58
C THR A 134 19.21 17.76 -1.95
N LEU A 135 18.79 17.09 -3.00
CA LEU A 135 19.01 17.46 -4.39
C LEU A 135 17.74 18.08 -5.00
N ALA A 136 17.84 19.26 -5.60
CA ALA A 136 16.74 19.83 -6.39
C ALA A 136 16.52 19.03 -7.69
N ALA A 137 15.27 18.75 -8.05
CA ALA A 137 14.94 17.96 -9.23
C ALA A 137 15.38 18.62 -10.55
N GLU A 138 15.54 19.95 -10.59
CA GLU A 138 16.10 20.69 -11.71
C GLU A 138 17.53 20.25 -12.09
N ARG A 139 18.26 19.66 -11.14
CA ARG A 139 19.61 19.12 -11.37
C ARG A 139 19.59 17.70 -11.92
N VAL A 140 18.44 17.01 -11.89
CA VAL A 140 18.28 15.65 -12.41
C VAL A 140 18.08 15.70 -13.92
N ILE A 141 18.92 14.97 -14.65
CA ILE A 141 18.85 14.82 -16.11
C ILE A 141 17.92 13.66 -16.47
N THR A 142 17.95 12.56 -15.71
CA THR A 142 17.19 11.35 -16.01
C THR A 142 16.95 10.50 -14.76
N PHE A 143 15.74 9.98 -14.60
CA PHE A 143 15.39 8.98 -13.60
C PHE A 143 15.37 7.59 -14.25
N GLY A 144 16.44 6.81 -14.09
CA GLY A 144 16.53 5.45 -14.61
C GLY A 144 15.97 4.41 -13.64
N LYS A 145 15.96 3.14 -14.07
CA LYS A 145 15.56 1.99 -13.23
C LYS A 145 16.49 1.73 -12.04
N GLU A 146 17.79 1.97 -12.21
CA GLU A 146 18.83 1.70 -11.20
C GLU A 146 19.69 2.93 -10.86
N VAL A 147 19.68 3.94 -11.74
CA VAL A 147 20.58 5.10 -11.70
C VAL A 147 19.80 6.37 -12.00
N THR A 148 19.95 7.37 -11.12
CA THR A 148 19.47 8.74 -11.33
C THR A 148 20.67 9.59 -11.75
N VAL A 149 20.62 10.17 -12.95
CA VAL A 149 21.74 10.93 -13.54
C VAL A 149 21.55 12.42 -13.27
N ILE A 150 22.59 13.11 -12.80
CA ILE A 150 22.52 14.52 -12.38
C ILE A 150 23.62 15.40 -12.98
N THR A 151 23.37 16.71 -13.01
CA THR A 151 24.36 17.73 -13.34
C THR A 151 25.12 18.21 -12.09
N GLU A 152 26.45 18.24 -12.21
CA GLU A 152 27.33 18.92 -11.24
C GLU A 152 27.27 20.44 -11.49
N ASN A 153 26.40 21.13 -10.75
CA ASN A 153 26.55 22.56 -10.45
C ASN A 153 27.00 22.68 -8.98
N GLU A 154 27.91 23.60 -8.68
CA GLU A 154 28.59 23.75 -7.39
C GLU A 154 27.74 24.38 -6.26
N GLU A 155 26.45 24.03 -6.19
CA GLU A 155 25.58 24.40 -5.07
C GLU A 155 25.08 23.16 -4.35
N THR A 156 25.98 22.56 -3.57
CA THR A 156 25.60 21.78 -2.39
C THR A 156 24.98 22.75 -1.38
N VAL A 157 23.66 22.92 -1.42
CA VAL A 157 22.94 23.70 -0.40
C VAL A 157 22.90 22.89 0.90
N VAL A 158 23.98 23.03 1.66
CA VAL A 158 24.12 22.54 3.03
C VAL A 158 23.00 23.12 3.90
N LYS A 159 22.15 22.23 4.43
CA LYS A 159 21.31 22.52 5.60
C LYS A 159 21.89 21.78 6.81
N PRO A 160 22.69 22.42 7.65
CA PRO A 160 22.88 21.95 9.02
C PRO A 160 21.59 22.23 9.79
N ALA A 161 20.89 21.17 10.19
CA ALA A 161 19.94 21.24 11.30
C ALA A 161 20.70 21.08 12.63
N THR A 162 20.13 21.63 13.72
CA THR A 162 20.72 21.70 15.08
C THR A 162 21.80 22.81 15.22
N ALA A 163 21.81 23.66 16.26
CA ALA A 163 20.90 23.78 17.42
C ALA A 163 20.97 25.18 18.07
N ALA A 164 19.90 25.56 18.80
CA ALA A 164 19.91 26.43 20.01
C ALA A 164 20.35 27.92 19.85
N VAL A 165 20.01 28.92 20.70
CA VAL A 165 19.12 29.02 21.88
C VAL A 165 18.79 30.51 22.22
N ILE A 166 17.54 30.80 22.65
CA ILE A 166 17.00 32.03 23.34
C ILE A 166 17.10 33.48 22.77
N PRO A 167 16.15 34.40 23.14
CA PRO A 167 15.97 35.77 22.57
C PRO A 167 16.59 36.89 23.44
N PRO A 168 16.63 38.17 22.97
CA PRO A 168 15.52 39.15 23.17
C PRO A 168 15.42 40.17 21.98
N SER A 169 14.71 41.32 21.93
CA SER A 169 13.73 42.02 22.81
C SER A 169 12.95 43.13 22.05
N THR A 170 11.66 43.38 22.36
CA THR A 170 10.89 44.66 22.12
C THR A 170 10.61 45.08 20.64
N VAL A 171 9.54 45.78 20.23
CA VAL A 171 8.56 46.69 20.89
C VAL A 171 7.12 46.48 20.33
N ALA A 172 6.08 46.80 21.11
CA ALA A 172 4.65 46.80 20.74
C ALA A 172 4.22 48.08 19.95
N PRO A 173 2.95 48.26 19.50
CA PRO A 173 1.80 48.61 20.38
C PRO A 173 0.42 48.06 19.87
N PRO A 174 -0.76 48.58 20.28
CA PRO A 174 -1.41 48.29 21.56
C PRO A 174 -2.84 47.68 21.43
N LYS A 175 -3.37 47.09 22.51
CA LYS A 175 -4.79 46.76 22.67
C LYS A 175 -5.27 46.96 24.12
N PRO A 176 -6.32 47.75 24.35
CA PRO A 176 -7.17 47.69 25.55
C PRO A 176 -8.62 47.26 25.20
N PRO A 177 -9.49 46.98 26.18
CA PRO A 177 -9.25 46.10 27.32
C PRO A 177 -10.42 45.08 27.55
N VAL A 178 -10.21 44.24 28.56
CA VAL A 178 -11.10 43.24 29.18
C VAL A 178 -12.58 43.66 29.32
N GLN A 179 -13.50 42.67 29.25
CA GLN A 179 -14.44 42.47 30.37
C GLN A 179 -15.02 41.04 30.48
N GLU A 180 -15.45 40.73 31.69
CA GLU A 180 -15.73 39.42 32.28
C GLU A 180 -17.23 39.33 32.60
N THR A 181 -17.86 38.16 32.41
CA THR A 181 -19.02 37.78 33.22
C THR A 181 -19.24 36.27 33.22
N ALA A 182 -19.18 35.64 34.38
CA ALA A 182 -19.79 34.33 34.63
C ALA A 182 -21.25 34.52 35.07
N VAL A 183 -22.15 33.55 34.83
CA VAL A 183 -23.13 33.03 35.83
C VAL A 183 -23.53 31.59 35.47
N ALA A 184 -23.69 30.79 36.52
CA ALA A 184 -23.96 29.38 36.61
C ALA A 184 -25.32 28.86 36.07
N THR A 185 -25.33 27.53 35.84
CA THR A 185 -26.44 26.55 36.02
C THR A 185 -27.90 26.89 35.70
N ALA A 186 -28.51 26.08 34.84
CA ALA A 186 -29.80 25.45 35.14
C ALA A 186 -29.95 24.08 34.44
N THR A 187 -30.46 23.10 35.19
CA THR A 187 -30.71 21.71 34.76
C THR A 187 -31.98 21.59 33.93
N SER A 188 -32.02 20.70 32.93
CA SER A 188 -33.26 19.95 32.67
C SER A 188 -33.02 18.58 32.06
N THR A 189 -33.76 17.60 32.56
CA THR A 189 -33.71 16.19 32.21
C THR A 189 -34.91 15.80 31.35
N ARG A 190 -34.71 14.92 30.36
CA ARG A 190 -35.57 13.75 30.05
C ARG A 190 -34.93 12.97 28.88
N THR A 191 -34.49 11.72 29.09
CA THR A 191 -35.27 10.46 29.19
C THR A 191 -35.45 9.80 27.81
N ILE A 192 -35.34 8.48 27.80
CA ILE A 192 -34.94 7.64 26.65
C ILE A 192 -36.19 6.90 26.04
N PRO A 193 -36.10 5.80 25.24
CA PRO A 193 -36.73 5.61 23.91
C PRO A 193 -37.98 4.66 24.01
N PRO A 194 -38.33 3.68 23.11
CA PRO A 194 -37.89 3.30 21.74
C PRO A 194 -38.99 2.83 20.74
N ALA A 195 -38.53 2.26 19.61
CA ALA A 195 -39.08 1.07 18.91
C ALA A 195 -40.04 1.29 17.70
N PRO A 196 -40.38 0.25 16.89
CA PRO A 196 -39.44 -0.43 15.97
C PRO A 196 -40.04 -0.80 14.58
N ALA A 197 -39.21 -1.16 13.58
CA ALA A 197 -39.65 -1.96 12.42
C ALA A 197 -38.53 -2.79 11.74
N LYS A 198 -38.86 -4.04 11.42
CA LYS A 198 -38.17 -5.08 10.61
C LYS A 198 -39.33 -5.90 9.96
N PRO A 199 -39.17 -6.88 9.03
CA PRO A 199 -37.98 -7.38 8.32
C PRO A 199 -38.26 -7.62 6.79
N ALA A 200 -37.54 -8.60 6.19
CA ALA A 200 -37.68 -9.17 4.82
C ALA A 200 -36.95 -8.39 3.69
N GLU A 201 -36.38 -9.02 2.64
CA GLU A 201 -36.40 -10.44 2.24
C GLU A 201 -35.14 -10.82 1.42
N ALA A 202 -34.84 -12.11 1.26
CA ALA A 202 -33.83 -12.64 0.32
C ALA A 202 -34.31 -13.97 -0.29
N PRO A 203 -34.20 -14.12 -1.63
CA PRO A 203 -33.53 -15.29 -2.23
C PRO A 203 -32.58 -14.85 -3.38
N ALA A 204 -31.43 -15.47 -3.69
CA ALA A 204 -31.03 -16.88 -3.81
C ALA A 204 -31.32 -17.53 -5.19
N ASN A 205 -30.40 -17.32 -6.15
CA ASN A 205 -29.89 -18.28 -7.16
C ASN A 205 -28.84 -17.57 -8.05
N ALA A 206 -27.83 -18.16 -8.69
CA ALA A 206 -27.02 -19.39 -8.60
C ALA A 206 -26.40 -19.62 -10.02
N ASN A 207 -25.24 -20.28 -10.12
CA ASN A 207 -24.41 -20.50 -11.34
C ASN A 207 -23.81 -19.20 -11.96
N GLU A 208 -22.52 -19.08 -12.30
CA GLU A 208 -21.34 -19.97 -12.30
C GLU A 208 -20.10 -19.15 -11.82
N LYS A 209 -18.88 -19.65 -11.52
CA LYS A 209 -18.23 -20.98 -11.47
C LYS A 209 -17.02 -20.86 -10.49
N PRO A 210 -16.48 -21.94 -9.88
CA PRO A 210 -15.33 -21.82 -8.96
C PRO A 210 -14.00 -21.59 -9.72
N PRO A 211 -13.17 -20.61 -9.34
CA PRO A 211 -11.80 -20.47 -9.86
C PRO A 211 -10.86 -21.44 -9.15
N GLU A 212 -10.68 -22.60 -9.76
CA GLU A 212 -9.87 -23.77 -9.34
C GLU A 212 -8.38 -23.49 -9.00
N GLU A 213 -7.90 -22.27 -9.21
CA GLU A 213 -6.48 -21.90 -9.11
C GLU A 213 -6.09 -21.32 -7.74
N THR A 214 -7.04 -20.71 -7.03
CA THR A 214 -6.78 -20.12 -5.70
C THR A 214 -6.67 -21.19 -4.62
N GLU A 215 -7.45 -22.27 -4.72
CA GLU A 215 -7.32 -23.43 -3.84
C GLU A 215 -5.95 -24.10 -4.01
N LYS A 216 -5.44 -24.25 -5.24
CA LYS A 216 -4.15 -24.92 -5.53
C LYS A 216 -3.00 -24.32 -4.72
N LYS A 217 -2.92 -22.98 -4.59
CA LYS A 217 -1.84 -22.30 -3.84
C LYS A 217 -1.94 -22.45 -2.31
N PHE A 218 -3.14 -22.62 -1.75
CA PHE A 218 -3.33 -22.94 -0.33
C PHE A 218 -3.13 -24.42 -0.03
N ASP A 219 -3.48 -25.31 -0.97
CA ASP A 219 -3.27 -26.75 -0.87
C ASP A 219 -1.77 -27.09 -0.81
N ASP A 220 -0.96 -26.49 -1.68
CA ASP A 220 0.46 -26.82 -1.88
C ASP A 220 1.29 -26.70 -0.60
N LYS A 221 1.08 -25.63 0.17
CA LYS A 221 1.81 -25.39 1.43
C LYS A 221 1.41 -26.37 2.53
N HIS A 222 0.13 -26.76 2.59
CA HIS A 222 -0.34 -27.76 3.54
C HIS A 222 0.11 -29.18 3.13
N ARG A 223 0.00 -29.56 1.86
CA ARG A 223 0.53 -30.85 1.33
C ARG A 223 1.98 -31.05 1.71
N LYS A 224 2.82 -30.04 1.46
CA LYS A 224 4.27 -30.07 1.75
C LYS A 224 4.60 -30.18 3.25
N TYR A 225 3.67 -29.82 4.13
CA TYR A 225 3.81 -30.00 5.58
C TYR A 225 3.33 -31.38 6.06
N LEU A 226 2.34 -31.97 5.36
CA LEU A 226 1.78 -33.29 5.68
C LEU A 226 2.61 -34.44 5.09
N LEU A 227 3.31 -34.22 3.98
CA LEU A 227 4.15 -35.23 3.32
C LEU A 227 5.26 -35.74 4.28
N GLY A 228 5.31 -37.05 4.51
CA GLY A 228 6.28 -37.69 5.41
C GLY A 228 5.92 -37.66 6.90
N LYS A 229 4.76 -37.10 7.28
CA LYS A 229 4.20 -37.24 8.64
C LYS A 229 3.53 -38.60 8.85
N LYS A 230 3.29 -39.00 10.10
CA LYS A 230 2.54 -40.23 10.42
C LYS A 230 1.12 -39.90 10.84
N ALA A 231 0.16 -40.70 10.37
CA ALA A 231 -1.24 -40.57 10.75
C ALA A 231 -1.44 -41.02 12.21
N SER A 232 -1.95 -40.15 13.08
CA SER A 232 -2.18 -40.48 14.49
C SER A 232 -3.43 -41.36 14.71
N ARG A 233 -4.29 -41.45 13.69
CA ARG A 233 -5.50 -42.29 13.62
C ARG A 233 -5.71 -42.83 12.21
N ARG A 234 -6.50 -43.89 12.09
CA ARG A 234 -7.01 -44.43 10.82
C ARG A 234 -7.97 -43.41 10.19
N ILE A 235 -7.80 -43.12 8.90
CA ILE A 235 -8.64 -42.18 8.15
C ILE A 235 -9.33 -42.97 7.02
N GLU A 236 -10.65 -42.84 6.94
CA GLU A 236 -11.49 -43.55 5.98
C GLU A 236 -12.40 -42.57 5.23
N THR A 237 -12.70 -42.90 3.98
CA THR A 237 -13.73 -42.21 3.18
C THR A 237 -15.13 -42.52 3.72
N ASP A 238 -16.10 -41.68 3.39
CA ASP A 238 -17.51 -41.87 3.77
C ASP A 238 -18.15 -43.11 3.11
N ASN A 239 -17.47 -43.70 2.11
CA ASN A 239 -17.80 -44.98 1.47
C ASN A 239 -17.08 -46.19 2.11
N GLY A 240 -16.38 -46.03 3.25
CA GLY A 240 -15.70 -47.11 3.97
C GLY A 240 -14.37 -47.57 3.36
N VAL A 241 -13.82 -46.86 2.38
CA VAL A 241 -12.47 -47.12 1.84
C VAL A 241 -11.42 -46.43 2.71
N VAL A 242 -10.42 -47.18 3.17
CA VAL A 242 -9.30 -46.65 3.97
C VAL A 242 -8.37 -45.78 3.12
N ILE A 243 -8.04 -44.60 3.64
CA ILE A 243 -7.07 -43.67 3.06
C ILE A 243 -5.68 -43.93 3.65
N VAL A 244 -5.59 -44.05 4.98
CA VAL A 244 -4.36 -44.39 5.72
C VAL A 244 -4.70 -45.08 7.04
N GLU A 245 -3.93 -46.08 7.42
CA GLU A 245 -4.05 -46.78 8.71
C GLU A 245 -3.34 -46.01 9.84
N GLN A 246 -3.73 -46.27 11.10
CA GLN A 246 -3.09 -45.63 12.25
C GLN A 246 -1.58 -45.96 12.31
N GLY A 247 -0.74 -44.93 12.42
CA GLY A 247 0.72 -45.03 12.36
C GLY A 247 1.30 -45.09 10.93
N GLY A 248 0.46 -45.12 9.90
CA GLY A 248 0.87 -45.10 8.50
C GLY A 248 1.49 -43.77 8.07
N GLU A 249 2.41 -43.83 7.11
CA GLU A 249 3.09 -42.65 6.58
C GLU A 249 2.26 -41.93 5.51
N ILE A 250 2.22 -40.60 5.58
CA ILE A 250 1.50 -39.77 4.62
C ILE A 250 2.37 -39.56 3.39
N THR A 251 2.12 -40.37 2.37
CA THR A 251 2.69 -40.25 1.03
C THR A 251 1.86 -39.32 0.14
N GLU A 252 2.39 -38.99 -1.04
CA GLU A 252 1.68 -38.26 -2.09
C GLU A 252 0.32 -38.91 -2.41
N GLU A 253 0.28 -40.25 -2.46
CA GLU A 253 -0.93 -41.04 -2.73
C GLU A 253 -1.98 -40.89 -1.62
N VAL A 254 -1.55 -40.84 -0.35
CA VAL A 254 -2.44 -40.62 0.80
C VAL A 254 -3.06 -39.23 0.74
N LEU A 255 -2.27 -38.20 0.42
CA LEU A 255 -2.77 -36.83 0.26
C LEU A 255 -3.75 -36.71 -0.91
N GLN A 256 -3.45 -37.35 -2.05
CA GLN A 256 -4.33 -37.36 -3.22
C GLN A 256 -5.66 -38.09 -2.92
N LYS A 257 -5.63 -39.25 -2.26
CA LYS A 257 -6.83 -39.96 -1.79
C LYS A 257 -7.64 -39.13 -0.80
N ALA A 258 -6.98 -38.50 0.18
CA ALA A 258 -7.62 -37.63 1.16
C ALA A 258 -8.28 -36.40 0.52
N LYS A 259 -7.65 -35.80 -0.50
CA LYS A 259 -8.25 -34.68 -1.24
C LYS A 259 -9.45 -35.12 -2.08
N LEU A 260 -9.32 -36.21 -2.84
CA LEU A 260 -10.43 -36.73 -3.67
C LEU A 260 -11.65 -37.15 -2.82
N ALA A 261 -11.43 -37.53 -1.56
CA ALA A 261 -12.48 -37.86 -0.61
C ALA A 261 -12.95 -36.69 0.29
N GLY A 262 -12.42 -35.47 0.13
CA GLY A 262 -12.73 -34.34 1.03
C GLY A 262 -12.18 -34.46 2.46
N LYS A 263 -11.47 -35.55 2.78
CA LYS A 263 -10.89 -35.90 4.09
C LYS A 263 -9.53 -35.22 4.38
N PHE A 264 -9.06 -34.32 3.52
CA PHE A 264 -7.76 -33.65 3.64
C PHE A 264 -7.61 -32.85 4.95
N VAL A 265 -8.68 -32.18 5.41
CA VAL A 265 -8.67 -31.44 6.68
C VAL A 265 -8.60 -32.39 7.88
N GLU A 266 -9.35 -33.49 7.85
CA GLU A 266 -9.35 -34.52 8.90
C GLU A 266 -7.99 -35.20 9.03
N LEU A 267 -7.34 -35.50 7.90
CA LEU A 267 -5.96 -35.96 7.84
C LEU A 267 -5.00 -34.92 8.44
N SER A 268 -5.14 -33.64 8.09
CA SER A 268 -4.29 -32.55 8.59
C SER A 268 -4.41 -32.29 10.10
N MET A 269 -5.51 -32.70 10.74
CA MET A 269 -5.71 -32.60 12.19
C MET A 269 -5.21 -33.85 12.95
N ASN A 270 -4.94 -34.95 12.24
CA ASN A 270 -4.55 -36.24 12.82
C ASN A 270 -3.16 -36.68 12.33
N ILE A 271 -2.16 -35.80 12.48
CA ILE A 271 -0.74 -36.08 12.20
C ILE A 271 0.15 -36.01 13.44
N GLN A 272 1.25 -36.75 13.39
CA GLN A 272 2.35 -36.76 14.35
C GLN A 272 3.68 -36.58 13.62
#